data_AF-A0A846NML5-F1
#
_entry.id   AF-A0A846NML5-F1
#
_cell.length_a   1.000
_cell.length_b   1.000
_cell.length_c   1.000
_cell.angle_alpha   90.00
_cell.angle_beta   90.00
_cell.angle_gamma   90.00
#
_symmetry.space_group_name_H-M   'P 1'
#
loop_
_entity.id
_entity.type
_entity.pdbx_description
1 polymer ?
#
loop_
_entity_poly.entity_id
_entity_poly.type
_entity_poly.pdbx_seq_one_letter_code
_entity_poly.pdbx_strand_id
1 'polypeptide(L)'
;MNTCIARGKNMPEGMGFVFIKHSTRIKYIIALAISVVVSFLLTGLYFVLVFSGVITALFVVRLAHRNFGGVNEDVMGAVNEIARVITLLLWAALP
;
A
#
# COMPACT_ATOMS: atom_id res chain seq x y z
N MET A 1 -0.03 2.25 0.18
CA MET A 1 0.16 2.71 -1.20
C MET A 1 1.35 2.06 -1.93
N ASN A 2 2.57 2.05 -1.39
CA ASN A 2 3.76 1.51 -2.08
C ASN A 2 3.63 0.06 -2.57
N THR A 3 2.94 -0.81 -1.81
CA THR A 3 2.65 -2.19 -2.22
C THR A 3 1.74 -2.24 -3.45
N CYS A 4 0.78 -1.31 -3.57
CA CYS A 4 -0.10 -1.19 -4.73
C CYS A 4 0.71 -0.81 -5.97
N ILE A 5 1.59 0.18 -5.84
CA ILE A 5 2.47 0.62 -6.93
C ILE A 5 3.45 -0.49 -7.35
N ALA A 6 3.98 -1.26 -6.40
CA ALA A 6 4.95 -2.32 -6.69
C ALA A 6 4.34 -3.58 -7.34
N ARG A 7 3.04 -3.84 -7.14
CA ARG A 7 2.34 -5.04 -7.66
C ARG A 7 1.26 -4.76 -8.70
N GLY A 8 0.89 -3.51 -8.91
CA GLY A 8 -0.09 -3.09 -9.90
C GLY A 8 0.43 -3.27 -11.32
N LYS A 9 -0.44 -3.77 -12.21
CA LYS A 9 -0.21 -3.68 -13.65
C LYS A 9 -0.53 -2.27 -14.12
N ASN A 10 0.37 -1.73 -14.94
CA ASN A 10 0.21 -0.42 -15.57
C ASN A 10 -1.04 -0.36 -16.43
N MET A 11 -1.82 0.72 -16.28
CA MET A 11 -2.70 1.19 -17.34
C MET A 11 -1.95 2.28 -18.14
N PRO A 12 -2.04 2.31 -19.49
CA PRO A 12 -1.19 3.16 -20.34
C PRO A 12 -1.38 4.67 -20.15
N GLU A 13 -2.48 5.09 -19.53
CA GLU A 13 -2.88 6.49 -19.39
C GLU A 13 -2.99 6.90 -17.90
N GLY A 14 -2.45 8.08 -17.55
CA GLY A 14 -2.49 8.67 -16.20
C GLY A 14 -1.12 8.84 -15.53
N MET A 15 -1.01 9.76 -14.57
CA MET A 15 0.13 9.92 -13.64
C MET A 15 0.45 8.65 -12.85
N GLY A 16 -0.53 7.79 -12.58
CA GLY A 16 -0.34 6.48 -11.92
C GLY A 16 0.66 5.58 -12.66
N PHE A 17 0.72 5.71 -13.98
CA PHE A 17 1.71 5.03 -14.83
C PHE A 17 3.15 5.40 -14.47
N VAL A 18 3.42 6.68 -14.21
CA VAL A 18 4.76 7.19 -13.87
C VAL A 18 5.23 6.57 -12.55
N PHE A 19 4.34 6.48 -11.56
CA PHE A 19 4.66 5.89 -10.26
C PHE A 19 5.02 4.41 -10.36
N ILE A 20 4.23 3.61 -11.09
CA ILE A 20 4.51 2.18 -11.24
C ILE A 20 5.77 1.97 -12.10
N LYS A 21 5.96 2.75 -13.17
CA LYS A 21 7.14 2.66 -14.05
C LYS A 21 8.45 2.96 -13.32
N HIS A 22 8.45 3.96 -12.42
CA HIS A 22 9.66 4.34 -11.65
C HIS A 22 9.81 3.60 -10.32
N SER A 23 8.83 2.78 -9.95
CA SER A 23 8.88 1.91 -8.77
C SER A 23 9.73 0.67 -9.06
N THR A 24 10.76 0.47 -8.25
CA THR A 24 11.59 -0.75 -8.30
C THR A 24 11.35 -1.57 -7.04
N ARG A 25 11.55 -2.89 -7.14
CA ARG A 25 11.43 -3.79 -5.98
C ARG A 25 12.35 -3.35 -4.83
N ILE A 26 13.54 -2.82 -5.15
CA ILE A 26 14.48 -2.30 -4.16
C ILE A 26 13.89 -1.08 -3.43
N LYS A 27 13.37 -0.09 -4.17
CA LYS A 27 12.71 1.08 -3.56
C LYS A 27 11.53 0.68 -2.67
N TYR A 28 10.75 -0.32 -3.10
CA TYR A 28 9.66 -0.87 -2.28
C TYR A 28 10.16 -1.48 -0.97
N ILE A 29 11.18 -2.34 -1.03
CA ILE A 29 11.75 -2.98 0.16
C ILE A 29 12.33 -1.93 1.11
N ILE A 30 13.07 -0.95 0.59
CA ILE A 30 13.63 0.15 1.40
C ILE A 30 12.51 0.95 2.07
N ALA A 31 11.47 1.34 1.33
CA ALA A 31 10.35 2.09 1.88
C ALA A 31 9.59 1.30 2.96
N LEU A 32 9.40 0.00 2.75
CA LEU A 32 8.77 -0.88 3.75
C LEU A 32 9.65 -1.02 5.00
N ALA A 33 10.95 -1.21 4.84
CA ALA A 33 11.90 -1.31 5.95
C ALA A 33 11.90 -0.02 6.79
N ILE A 34 11.97 1.15 6.13
CA ILE A 34 11.89 2.46 6.82
C ILE A 34 10.56 2.58 7.57
N SER A 35 9.43 2.21 6.94
CA SER A 35 8.11 2.28 7.58
C SER A 35 8.03 1.40 8.83
N VAL A 36 8.58 0.19 8.77
CA VAL A 36 8.63 -0.75 9.90
C VAL A 36 9.52 -0.20 11.03
N VAL A 37 10.72 0.29 10.71
CA VAL A 37 11.65 0.84 11.71
C VAL A 37 11.06 2.06 12.39
N VAL A 38 10.52 3.02 11.62
CA VAL A 38 9.88 4.22 12.19
C VAL A 38 8.68 3.85 13.06
N SER A 39 7.83 2.92 12.60
CA SER A 39 6.68 2.49 13.39
C SER A 39 7.10 1.77 14.66
N PHE A 40 8.14 0.94 14.64
CA PHE A 40 8.67 0.29 15.84
C PHE A 40 9.22 1.29 16.85
N LEU A 41 9.97 2.30 16.39
CA LEU A 41 10.50 3.34 17.27
C LEU A 41 9.39 4.17 17.95
N LEU A 42 8.28 4.42 17.25
CA LEU A 42 7.19 5.26 17.76
C LEU A 42 6.13 4.48 18.56
N THR A 43 5.91 3.21 18.23
CA THR A 43 4.76 2.43 18.75
C THR A 43 5.17 1.11 19.40
N GLY A 44 6.46 0.78 19.46
CA GLY A 44 6.92 -0.49 20.04
C GLY A 44 6.37 -1.68 19.26
N LEU A 45 5.76 -2.65 19.96
CA LEU A 45 5.24 -3.89 19.38
C LEU A 45 4.07 -3.70 18.40
N TYR A 46 3.38 -2.55 18.45
CA TYR A 46 2.28 -2.25 17.54
C TYR A 46 2.72 -1.95 16.09
N PHE A 47 4.04 -1.94 15.81
CA PHE A 47 4.58 -1.79 14.45
C PHE A 47 4.03 -2.82 13.45
N VAL A 48 3.56 -3.97 13.94
CA VAL A 48 2.94 -5.02 13.12
C VAL A 48 1.72 -4.51 12.34
N LEU A 49 1.09 -3.42 12.79
CA LEU A 49 -0.02 -2.78 12.10
C LEU A 49 0.36 -2.23 10.73
N VAL A 50 1.65 -1.94 10.47
CA VAL A 50 2.15 -1.57 9.13
C VAL A 50 1.79 -2.63 8.08
N PHE A 51 1.76 -3.91 8.47
CA PHE A 51 1.42 -5.01 7.56
C PHE A 51 -0.06 -5.02 7.16
N SER A 52 -0.95 -4.42 7.96
CA SER A 52 -2.37 -4.29 7.59
C SER A 52 -2.54 -3.49 6.28
N GLY A 53 -1.75 -2.44 6.10
CA GLY A 53 -1.73 -1.66 4.86
C GLY A 53 -1.18 -2.44 3.66
N VAL A 54 -0.20 -3.32 3.88
CA VAL A 54 0.34 -4.22 2.85
C VAL A 54 -0.73 -5.22 2.41
N ILE A 55 -1.40 -5.88 3.35
CA ILE A 55 -2.48 -6.85 3.08
C ILE A 55 -3.63 -6.16 2.33
N THR A 56 -4.06 -5.00 2.81
CA THR A 56 -5.12 -4.21 2.17
C THR A 56 -4.77 -3.87 0.72
N ALA A 57 -3.55 -3.39 0.48
CA ALA A 57 -3.09 -3.07 -0.86
C ALA A 57 -3.10 -4.29 -1.80
N LEU A 58 -2.66 -5.46 -1.32
CA LEU A 58 -2.70 -6.69 -2.13
C LEU A 58 -4.12 -7.11 -2.50
N PHE A 59 -5.06 -6.98 -1.57
CA PHE A 59 -6.46 -7.28 -1.81
C PHE A 59 -7.06 -6.36 -2.88
N VAL A 60 -6.86 -5.05 -2.73
CA VAL A 60 -7.43 -4.05 -3.65
C VAL A 60 -6.76 -4.12 -5.02
N VAL A 61 -5.44 -4.35 -5.12
CA VAL A 61 -4.77 -4.57 -6.42
C VAL A 61 -5.38 -5.76 -7.15
N ARG A 62 -5.65 -6.85 -6.44
CA ARG A 62 -6.28 -8.03 -7.04
C ARG A 62 -7.68 -7.71 -7.56
N LEU A 63 -8.46 -6.93 -6.82
CA LEU A 63 -9.78 -6.48 -7.26
C LEU A 63 -9.68 -5.57 -8.49
N ALA A 64 -8.72 -4.64 -8.49
CA ALA A 64 -8.49 -3.71 -9.58
C ALA A 64 -8.07 -4.43 -10.87
N HIS A 65 -7.21 -5.43 -10.77
CA HIS A 65 -6.84 -6.25 -11.93
C HIS A 65 -8.02 -7.02 -12.51
N ARG A 66 -8.98 -7.47 -11.68
CA ARG A 66 -10.15 -8.22 -12.14
C ARG A 66 -11.21 -7.32 -12.77
N ASN A 67 -11.40 -6.12 -12.24
CA ASN A 67 -12.51 -5.24 -12.63
C ASN A 67 -12.09 -4.17 -13.64
N PHE A 68 -10.87 -3.66 -13.54
CA PHE A 68 -10.37 -2.52 -14.34
C PHE A 68 -9.19 -2.90 -15.25
N GLY A 69 -8.68 -4.13 -15.18
CA GLY A 69 -7.55 -4.61 -15.99
C GLY A 69 -6.17 -4.12 -15.53
N GLY A 70 -6.09 -3.27 -14.50
CA GLY A 70 -4.85 -2.72 -13.97
C GLY A 70 -5.08 -1.80 -12.76
N VAL A 71 -4.07 -1.00 -12.43
CA VAL A 71 -4.11 -0.02 -11.36
C VAL A 71 -3.96 1.38 -11.95
N ASN A 72 -4.94 2.25 -11.67
CA ASN A 72 -4.92 3.68 -12.00
C ASN A 72 -4.70 4.53 -10.72
N GLU A 73 -4.72 5.85 -10.86
CA GLU A 73 -4.57 6.79 -9.73
C GLU A 73 -5.69 6.67 -8.70
N ASP A 74 -6.92 6.51 -9.15
CA ASP A 74 -8.07 6.38 -8.25
C ASP A 74 -7.94 5.14 -7.35
N VAL A 75 -7.48 4.02 -7.92
CA VAL A 75 -7.20 2.80 -7.16
C VAL A 75 -6.06 3.03 -6.17
N MET A 76 -5.01 3.78 -6.54
CA MET A 76 -3.93 4.11 -5.60
C MET A 76 -4.43 4.98 -4.44
N GLY A 77 -5.23 6.00 -4.73
CA GLY A 77 -5.86 6.87 -3.74
C GLY A 77 -6.79 6.08 -2.82
N ALA A 78 -7.65 5.24 -3.40
CA ALA A 78 -8.55 4.37 -2.65
C ALA A 78 -7.78 3.40 -1.73
N VAL A 79 -6.69 2.78 -2.20
CA VAL A 79 -5.84 1.93 -1.35
C VAL A 79 -5.29 2.71 -0.15
N ASN A 80 -4.88 3.95 -0.35
CA ASN A 80 -4.33 4.76 0.73
C ASN A 80 -5.37 5.06 1.81
N GLU A 81 -6.58 5.45 1.40
CA GLU A 81 -7.69 5.74 2.30
C GLU A 81 -8.17 4.49 3.05
N ILE A 82 -8.42 3.39 2.33
CA ILE A 82 -8.88 2.12 2.93
C ILE A 82 -7.84 1.56 3.89
N ALA A 83 -6.55 1.57 3.49
CA ALA A 83 -5.47 1.07 4.36
C ALA A 83 -5.38 1.90 5.65
N ARG A 84 -5.53 3.23 5.57
CA ARG A 84 -5.51 4.11 6.74
C ARG A 84 -6.67 3.79 7.68
N VAL A 85 -7.89 3.69 7.17
CA VAL A 85 -9.07 3.37 8.00
C VAL A 85 -8.91 2.00 8.67
N ILE A 86 -8.50 0.97 7.93
CA ILE A 86 -8.27 -0.37 8.50
C ILE A 86 -7.18 -0.33 9.58
N THR A 87 -6.07 0.37 9.34
CA THR A 87 -4.97 0.50 10.32
C THR A 87 -5.45 1.17 11.61
N LEU A 88 -6.22 2.26 11.49
CA LEU A 88 -6.77 2.97 12.66
C LEU A 88 -7.81 2.15 13.42
N LEU A 89 -8.66 1.40 12.72
CA LEU A 89 -9.61 0.49 13.36
C LEU A 89 -8.89 -0.63 14.14
N LEU A 90 -7.86 -1.22 13.55
CA LEU A 90 -7.04 -2.22 14.23
C LEU A 90 -6.28 -1.62 15.41
N TRP A 91 -5.76 -0.41 15.27
CA TRP A 91 -5.13 0.32 16.37
C TRP A 91 -6.11 0.55 17.52
N ALA A 92 -7.32 1.01 17.23
CA ALA A 92 -8.35 1.27 18.25
C ALA A 92 -8.90 0.00 18.90
N ALA A 93 -8.85 -1.14 18.20
CA ALA A 93 -9.32 -2.43 18.70
C ALA A 93 -8.27 -3.17 19.54
N LEU A 94 -6.99 -2.80 19.44
CA LEU A 94 -5.94 -3.39 20.25
C LEU A 94 -5.93 -2.74 21.65
N PRO A 95 -5.75 -3.56 22.71
CA PRO A 95 -5.71 -3.09 24.09
C PRO A 95 -4.46 -2.25 24.39
#